data_AF-A0A948D627-F1
#
_entry.id   AF-A0A948D627-F1
#
_cell.length_a   1.000
_cell.length_b   1.000
_cell.length_c   1.000
_cell.angle_alpha   90.00
_cell.angle_beta   90.00
_cell.angle_gamma   90.00
#
_symmetry.space_group_name_H-M   'P 1'
#
loop_
_entity.id
_entity.type
_entity.pdbx_description
1 polymer ?
#
loop_
_entity_poly.entity_id
_entity_poly.type
_entity_poly.pdbx_seq_one_letter_code
_entity_poly.pdbx_strand_id
1 'polypeptide(L)'
;MKLMLGNNQLSQTAEMFLREAGYTYIEDRKTGNQSFVRPLNRGYYPRFHLYLEQSAGKIILNLHLDQKQTSYAGAHAHNAEYDGELVQEEINRINSLATHNQESVTLDSIDVLDKIRPKQFIPAVKEKKSTSWWKKLFS
;
A
#
# COMPACT_ATOMS: atom_id res chain seq x y z
N MET A 1 -0.30 19.83 -6.24
CA MET A 1 -1.65 19.38 -6.61
C MET A 1 -2.30 18.64 -5.43
N LYS A 2 -3.63 18.67 -5.31
CA LYS A 2 -4.38 18.01 -4.22
C LYS A 2 -5.25 16.88 -4.76
N LEU A 3 -5.24 15.73 -4.09
CA LEU A 3 -6.16 14.62 -4.31
C LEU A 3 -7.04 14.46 -3.08
N MET A 4 -8.36 14.41 -3.28
CA MET A 4 -9.33 14.21 -2.22
C MET A 4 -9.97 12.84 -2.38
N LEU A 5 -9.88 12.01 -1.35
CA LEU A 5 -10.48 10.69 -1.26
C LEU A 5 -11.47 10.66 -0.09
N GLY A 6 -12.52 9.85 -0.20
CA GLY A 6 -13.38 9.48 0.93
C GLY A 6 -12.71 8.39 1.75
N ASN A 7 -12.94 8.39 3.07
CA ASN A 7 -12.45 7.30 3.95
C ASN A 7 -12.95 5.92 3.51
N ASN A 8 -14.14 5.85 2.90
CA ASN A 8 -14.71 4.62 2.38
C ASN A 8 -13.99 4.09 1.12
N GLN A 9 -13.17 4.91 0.45
CA GLN A 9 -12.42 4.52 -0.74
C GLN A 9 -11.13 3.78 -0.41
N LEU A 10 -10.64 3.85 0.83
CA LEU A 10 -9.48 3.07 1.26
C LEU A 10 -9.94 1.86 2.08
N SER A 11 -9.37 0.69 1.76
CA SER A 11 -9.56 -0.56 2.52
C SER A 11 -8.84 -0.55 3.88
N GLN A 12 -7.89 0.38 4.07
CA GLN A 12 -7.01 0.49 5.23
C GLN A 12 -6.77 1.95 5.61
N THR A 13 -5.98 2.18 6.67
CA THR A 13 -5.64 3.55 7.07
C THR A 13 -4.81 4.24 5.99
N ALA A 14 -4.93 5.57 5.88
CA ALA A 14 -4.26 6.35 4.85
C ALA A 14 -2.73 6.16 4.88
N GLU A 15 -2.15 6.03 6.08
CA GLU A 15 -0.71 5.85 6.29
C GLU A 15 -0.24 4.50 5.76
N MET A 16 -1.01 3.43 5.98
CA MET A 16 -0.69 2.10 5.45
C MET A 16 -0.81 2.08 3.94
N PHE A 17 -1.86 2.69 3.39
CA PHE A 17 -2.03 2.85 1.94
C PHE A 17 -0.85 3.60 1.32
N LEU A 18 -0.38 4.69 1.94
CA LEU A 18 0.77 5.43 1.45
C LEU A 18 2.07 4.60 1.48
N ARG A 19 2.26 3.76 2.51
CA ARG A 19 3.40 2.83 2.56
C ARG A 19 3.40 1.84 1.41
N GLU A 20 2.24 1.26 1.09
CA GLU A 20 2.08 0.37 -0.07
C GLU A 20 2.28 1.11 -1.39
N ALA A 21 1.84 2.36 -1.47
CA ALA A 21 2.08 3.23 -2.62
C ALA A 21 3.55 3.65 -2.79
N GLY A 22 4.46 3.22 -1.89
CA GLY A 22 5.90 3.45 -1.95
C GLY A 22 6.37 4.73 -1.25
N TYR A 23 5.52 5.34 -0.44
CA TYR A 23 5.88 6.52 0.34
C TYR A 23 6.50 6.14 1.69
N THR A 24 7.54 6.88 2.06
CA THR A 24 8.20 6.77 3.36
C THR A 24 7.76 7.93 4.25
N TYR A 25 7.32 7.61 5.47
CA TYR A 25 7.01 8.60 6.49
C TYR A 25 8.29 9.34 6.92
N ILE A 26 8.20 10.66 6.97
CA ILE A 26 9.23 11.54 7.52
C ILE A 26 8.60 12.54 8.49
N GLU A 27 9.40 12.95 9.45
CA GLU A 27 9.01 13.96 10.44
C GLU A 27 10.08 15.03 10.49
N ASP A 28 9.66 16.27 10.29
CA ASP A 28 10.56 17.41 10.47
C ASP A 28 10.75 17.68 11.96
N ARG A 29 11.94 17.37 12.47
CA ARG A 29 12.31 17.56 13.87
C ARG A 29 12.19 19.00 14.36
N LYS A 30 12.21 19.99 13.47
CA LYS A 30 12.13 21.41 13.84
C LYS A 30 10.68 21.89 13.98
N THR A 31 9.82 21.45 13.08
CA THR A 31 8.42 21.91 13.01
C THR A 31 7.43 20.92 13.61
N GLY A 32 7.85 19.66 13.79
CA GLY A 32 6.96 18.54 14.16
C GLY A 32 6.03 18.11 13.02
N ASN A 33 6.22 18.67 11.82
CA ASN A 33 5.34 18.38 10.69
C ASN A 33 5.60 16.97 10.17
N GLN A 34 4.52 16.22 10.03
CA GLN A 34 4.52 14.87 9.50
C GLN A 34 4.23 14.92 8.00
N SER A 35 5.05 14.24 7.21
CA SER A 35 4.84 14.14 5.78
C SER A 35 5.37 12.82 5.22
N PHE A 36 5.10 12.61 3.95
CA PHE A 36 5.44 11.39 3.23
C PHE A 36 6.27 11.74 2.01
N VAL A 37 7.30 10.94 1.73
CA VAL A 37 8.18 11.18 0.57
C VAL A 37 8.38 9.93 -0.27
N ARG A 38 8.49 10.12 -1.59
CA ARG A 38 8.86 9.09 -2.56
C ARG A 38 9.96 9.61 -3.49
N PRO A 39 11.22 9.17 -3.34
CA PRO A 39 12.30 9.53 -4.25
C PRO A 39 12.06 9.01 -5.66
N LEU A 40 12.39 9.80 -6.68
CA LEU A 40 12.35 9.36 -8.09
C LEU A 40 13.65 8.69 -8.54
N ASN A 41 14.74 8.91 -7.80
CA ASN A 41 16.06 8.36 -8.07
C ASN A 41 16.72 7.85 -6.77
N ARG A 42 17.96 7.36 -6.87
CA ARG A 42 18.75 6.94 -5.70
C ARG A 42 19.27 8.11 -4.83
N GLY A 43 19.02 9.34 -5.23
CA GLY A 43 19.45 10.55 -4.53
C GLY A 43 18.37 11.09 -3.59
N TYR A 44 18.65 12.25 -2.99
CA TYR A 44 17.68 12.94 -2.13
C TYR A 44 16.60 13.69 -2.92
N TYR A 45 16.91 14.08 -4.16
CA TYR A 45 16.03 14.83 -5.06
C TYR A 45 16.27 14.36 -6.51
N PRO A 46 15.26 14.45 -7.40
CA PRO A 46 13.91 14.91 -7.14
C PRO A 46 13.07 13.87 -6.37
N ARG A 47 12.14 14.34 -5.55
CA ARG A 47 11.25 13.48 -4.76
C ARG A 47 9.84 14.06 -4.71
N PHE A 48 8.86 13.17 -4.70
CA PHE A 48 7.51 13.56 -4.31
C PHE A 48 7.44 13.80 -2.81
N HIS A 49 6.77 14.87 -2.43
CA HIS A 49 6.50 15.23 -1.05
C HIS A 49 4.99 15.37 -0.91
N LEU A 50 4.44 14.63 0.04
CA LEU A 50 3.01 14.49 0.25
C LEU A 50 2.69 14.85 1.70
N TYR A 51 1.77 15.79 1.87
CA TYR A 51 1.11 16.06 3.15
C TYR A 51 -0.23 15.34 3.20
N LEU A 52 -0.46 14.66 4.32
CA LEU A 52 -1.69 13.94 4.60
C LEU A 52 -2.52 14.75 5.60
N GLU A 53 -3.71 15.15 5.19
CA GLU A 53 -4.70 15.77 6.08
C GLU A 53 -5.95 14.87 6.12
N GLN A 54 -6.46 14.58 7.31
CA GLN A 54 -7.69 13.82 7.51
C GLN A 54 -8.72 14.72 8.18
N SER A 55 -9.87 14.91 7.54
CA SER A 55 -10.94 15.74 8.08
C SER A 55 -12.31 15.24 7.66
N ALA A 56 -13.23 15.11 8.62
CA ALA A 56 -14.65 14.79 8.39
C ALA A 56 -14.91 13.59 7.45
N GLY A 57 -14.13 12.51 7.59
CA GLY A 57 -14.26 11.32 6.75
C GLY A 57 -13.71 11.46 5.33
N LYS A 58 -12.91 12.51 5.09
CA LYS A 58 -12.15 12.73 3.86
C LYS A 58 -10.66 12.70 4.15
N ILE A 59 -9.92 12.22 3.16
CA ILE A 59 -8.48 12.16 3.12
C ILE A 59 -8.03 13.12 2.03
N ILE A 60 -7.22 14.10 2.41
CA ILE A 60 -6.67 15.10 1.50
C ILE A 60 -5.18 14.85 1.41
N LEU A 61 -4.73 14.48 0.20
CA LEU A 61 -3.33 14.27 -0.12
C LEU A 61 -2.85 15.49 -0.91
N ASN A 62 -1.97 16.29 -0.31
CA ASN A 62 -1.36 17.43 -0.98
C ASN A 62 0.04 17.05 -1.46
N LEU A 63 0.18 16.86 -2.77
CA LEU A 63 1.38 16.37 -3.43
C LEU A 63 2.11 17.50 -4.17
N HIS A 64 3.42 17.56 -4.01
CA HIS A 64 4.29 18.41 -4.83
C HIS A 64 5.63 17.72 -5.12
N LEU A 65 6.29 18.15 -6.20
CA LEU A 65 7.60 17.64 -6.59
C LEU A 65 8.70 18.57 -6.07
N ASP A 66 9.51 18.07 -5.14
CA ASP A 66 10.72 18.76 -4.70
C ASP A 66 11.83 18.45 -5.72
N GLN A 67 12.27 19.44 -6.50
CA GLN A 67 13.33 19.24 -7.49
C GLN A 67 14.76 19.36 -6.91
N LYS A 68 14.94 20.17 -5.86
CA LYS A 68 16.23 20.36 -5.19
C LYS A 68 16.04 20.62 -3.70
N GLN A 69 17.13 20.46 -2.94
CA GLN A 69 17.15 20.83 -1.54
C GLN A 69 16.94 22.33 -1.36
N THR A 70 15.99 22.71 -0.50
CA THR A 70 15.82 24.09 -0.08
C THR A 70 17.02 24.53 0.77
N SER A 71 17.90 25.35 0.20
CA SER A 71 18.97 26.04 0.91
C SER A 71 18.40 27.28 1.62
N TYR A 72 18.24 27.25 2.95
CA TYR A 72 17.86 28.42 3.77
C TYR A 72 19.09 29.35 3.97
N ALA A 73 19.00 30.67 4.21
CA ALA A 73 17.97 31.47 4.88
C ALA A 73 17.58 32.74 4.09
N GLY A 74 16.29 33.09 4.07
CA GLY A 74 15.77 34.35 3.51
C GLY A 74 15.33 34.31 2.04
N ALA A 75 15.56 33.22 1.32
CA ALA A 75 15.07 33.06 -0.04
C ALA A 75 13.75 32.26 -0.06
N HIS A 76 12.75 32.85 -0.72
CA HIS A 76 11.48 32.27 -1.06
C HIS A 76 11.63 30.80 -1.56
N ALA A 77 11.01 29.87 -0.84
CA ALA A 77 11.00 28.42 -1.10
C ALA A 77 10.19 28.04 -2.37
N HIS A 78 10.59 28.54 -3.54
CA HIS A 78 9.84 28.39 -4.80
C HIS A 78 10.59 27.47 -5.79
N ASN A 79 10.90 26.23 -5.40
CA ASN A 79 11.30 25.19 -6.37
C ASN A 79 10.50 23.90 -6.20
N ALA A 80 9.31 24.00 -5.61
CA ALA A 80 8.31 22.94 -5.64
C ALA A 80 7.46 23.12 -6.91
N GLU A 81 7.45 22.12 -7.77
CA GLU A 81 6.56 22.09 -8.93
C GLU A 81 5.23 21.48 -8.46
N TYR A 82 4.18 22.29 -8.47
CA TYR A 82 2.87 21.90 -7.97
C TYR A 82 1.97 21.29 -9.05
N ASP A 83 2.26 21.53 -10.34
CA ASP A 83 1.39 21.24 -11.50
C ASP A 83 2.13 20.64 -12.71
N GLY A 84 3.27 20.00 -12.48
CA GLY A 84 4.00 19.29 -13.52
C GLY A 84 3.29 18.00 -13.97
N GLU A 85 3.55 17.57 -15.21
CA GLU A 85 3.05 16.30 -15.77
C GLU A 85 3.33 15.12 -14.82
N LEU A 86 4.53 15.07 -14.23
CA LEU A 86 4.94 14.06 -13.26
C LEU A 86 4.06 14.03 -11.99
N VAL A 87 3.60 15.19 -11.51
CA VAL A 87 2.73 15.28 -10.33
C VAL A 87 1.34 14.77 -10.67
N GLN A 88 0.84 15.09 -11.87
CA GLN A 88 -0.45 14.62 -12.36
C GLN A 88 -0.45 13.10 -12.57
N GLU A 89 0.59 12.55 -13.20
CA GLU A 89 0.78 11.11 -13.37
C GLU A 89 0.80 10.38 -12.01
N GLU A 90 1.50 10.93 -11.03
CA GLU A 90 1.57 10.35 -9.69
C GLU A 90 0.23 10.39 -8.98
N ILE A 91 -0.55 11.46 -9.10
CA ILE A 91 -1.92 11.53 -8.56
C ILE A 91 -2.82 10.51 -9.24
N ASN A 92 -2.73 10.37 -10.56
CA ASN A 92 -3.49 9.37 -11.30
C ASN A 92 -3.14 7.96 -10.81
N ARG A 93 -1.85 7.67 -10.62
CA ARG A 93 -1.37 6.39 -10.07
C ARG A 93 -1.92 6.12 -8.67
N ILE A 94 -1.86 7.10 -7.76
CA ILE A 94 -2.39 6.95 -6.40
C ILE A 94 -3.91 6.70 -6.43
N ASN A 95 -4.64 7.43 -7.27
CA ASN A 95 -6.09 7.27 -7.41
C ASN A 95 -6.47 5.89 -7.96
N SER A 96 -5.73 5.37 -8.95
CA SER A 96 -5.92 4.01 -9.46
C SER A 96 -5.69 2.95 -8.39
N LEU A 97 -4.64 3.09 -7.56
CA LEU A 97 -4.39 2.16 -6.45
C LEU A 97 -5.50 2.18 -5.39
N ALA A 98 -6.04 3.37 -5.09
CA ALA A 98 -7.18 3.48 -4.17
C ALA A 98 -8.43 2.78 -4.72
N THR A 99 -8.67 2.88 -6.03
CA THR A 99 -9.86 2.31 -6.67
C THR A 99 -9.78 0.80 -6.85
N HIS A 100 -8.62 0.25 -7.24
CA HIS A 100 -8.46 -1.20 -7.44
C HIS A 100 -8.70 -2.03 -6.16
N ASN A 101 -8.43 -1.48 -4.98
CA ASN A 101 -8.73 -2.14 -3.71
C ASN A 101 -10.24 -2.27 -3.40
N GLN A 102 -11.11 -1.65 -4.20
CA GLN A 102 -12.57 -1.73 -4.05
C GLN A 102 -13.20 -2.83 -4.91
N GLU A 103 -12.45 -3.47 -5.81
CA GLU A 103 -12.97 -4.57 -6.63
C GLU A 103 -13.11 -5.82 -5.75
N SER A 104 -14.34 -6.08 -5.30
CA SER A 104 -14.69 -7.37 -4.71
C SER A 104 -14.53 -8.44 -5.78
N VAL A 105 -13.66 -9.41 -5.49
CA VAL A 105 -13.47 -10.62 -6.28
C VAL A 105 -14.84 -11.27 -6.49
N THR A 106 -15.40 -11.16 -7.70
CA THR A 106 -16.64 -11.85 -8.06
C THR A 106 -16.36 -13.35 -8.15
N LEU A 107 -17.33 -14.16 -7.73
CA LEU A 107 -17.23 -15.62 -7.60
C LEU A 107 -16.78 -16.33 -8.88
N ASP A 108 -16.89 -15.68 -10.05
CA ASP A 108 -16.47 -16.22 -11.35
C ASP A 108 -14.95 -16.38 -11.49
N SER A 109 -14.15 -15.73 -10.64
CA SER A 109 -12.69 -15.82 -10.64
C SER A 109 -12.13 -17.02 -9.84
N ILE A 110 -12.97 -17.71 -9.06
CA ILE A 110 -12.60 -18.92 -8.30
C ILE A 110 -12.15 -20.06 -9.24
N ASP A 111 -12.70 -20.11 -10.45
CA ASP A 111 -12.40 -21.14 -11.45
C ASP A 111 -10.95 -21.14 -11.93
N VAL A 112 -10.24 -20.02 -11.82
CA VAL A 112 -8.81 -19.92 -12.20
C VAL A 112 -7.91 -20.52 -11.13
N LEU A 113 -8.24 -20.33 -9.85
CA LEU A 113 -7.47 -20.89 -8.73
C LEU A 113 -7.58 -22.41 -8.67
N ASP A 114 -8.73 -22.98 -9.01
CA ASP A 114 -8.91 -24.44 -9.05
C ASP A 114 -8.19 -25.10 -10.24
N LYS A 115 -7.96 -24.37 -11.34
CA LYS A 115 -7.15 -24.83 -12.48
C LYS A 115 -5.64 -24.83 -12.21
N ILE A 116 -5.16 -23.94 -11.34
CA ILE A 116 -3.73 -23.78 -11.03
C ILE A 116 -3.33 -24.64 -9.83
N ARG A 117 -4.28 -25.03 -8.96
CA ARG A 117 -4.00 -25.90 -7.83
C ARG A 117 -3.43 -27.24 -8.33
N PRO A 118 -2.16 -27.57 -8.02
CA PRO A 118 -1.68 -28.92 -8.26
C PRO A 118 -2.57 -29.86 -7.46
N LYS A 119 -3.07 -30.93 -8.09
CA LYS A 119 -3.85 -31.98 -7.41
C LYS A 119 -3.05 -32.37 -6.16
N GLN A 120 -3.62 -32.10 -4.98
CA GLN A 120 -3.00 -32.42 -3.72
C GLN A 120 -2.63 -33.92 -3.76
N PHE A 121 -1.39 -34.24 -3.45
CA PHE A 121 -0.95 -35.62 -3.36
C PHE A 121 -1.72 -36.26 -2.20
N ILE A 122 -2.72 -37.08 -2.50
CA ILE A 122 -3.43 -37.86 -1.49
C ILE A 122 -2.53 -39.07 -1.20
N PRO A 123 -1.80 -39.12 -0.07
CA PRO A 123 -1.04 -40.32 0.26
C PRO A 123 -2.04 -41.47 0.45
N ALA A 124 -1.76 -42.62 -0.15
CA ALA A 124 -2.54 -43.82 0.05
C ALA A 124 -2.59 -44.12 1.56
N VAL A 125 -3.76 -43.93 2.18
CA VAL A 125 -3.99 -44.30 3.57
C VAL A 125 -3.89 -45.82 3.64
N LYS A 126 -2.72 -46.33 4.05
CA LYS A 126 -2.60 -47.73 4.45
C LYS A 126 -3.41 -47.90 5.74
N GLU A 127 -4.56 -48.55 5.65
CA GLU A 127 -5.29 -49.02 6.82
C GLU A 127 -4.35 -49.85 7.71
N LYS A 128 -3.95 -49.28 8.84
CA LYS A 128 -3.32 -50.08 9.90
C LYS A 128 -4.43 -50.84 10.61
N LYS A 129 -4.61 -52.12 10.27
CA LYS A 129 -5.35 -53.06 11.11
C LYS A 129 -4.62 -53.18 12.45
N SER A 130 -5.08 -52.41 13.43
CA SER A 130 -4.69 -52.58 14.82
C SER A 130 -5.31 -53.88 15.33
N THR A 131 -4.56 -54.97 15.28
CA THR A 131 -4.87 -56.14 16.11
C THR A 131 -4.58 -55.77 17.55
N SER A 132 -5.64 -55.51 18.31
CA SER A 132 -5.59 -55.24 19.75
C SER A 132 -4.91 -56.41 20.48
N TRP A 133 -3.66 -56.19 20.89
CA TRP A 133 -2.87 -57.09 21.73
C TRP A 133 -3.57 -57.40 23.07
N TRP A 134 -4.38 -56.46 23.56
CA TRP A 134 -5.16 -56.59 24.80
C TRP A 134 -6.31 -57.59 24.73
N LYS A 135 -6.87 -57.88 23.54
CA LYS A 135 -7.94 -58.88 23.39
C LYS A 135 -7.44 -60.33 23.51
N LYS A 136 -6.13 -60.57 23.44
CA LYS A 136 -5.53 -61.92 23.61
C LYS A 136 -5.15 -62.25 25.05
N LEU A 137 -5.19 -61.28 25.97
CA LEU A 137 -4.78 -61.46 27.37
C LEU A 137 -5.94 -61.73 28.33
N PHE A 138 -7.18 -61.55 27.87
CA PHE A 138 -8.41 -61.73 28.68
C PHE A 138 -9.43 -62.68 28.04
N SER A 139 -8.98 -63.61 27.19
CA SER A 139 -9.78 -64.70 26.64
C SER A 139 -9.12 -66.04 26.88
#